data_AF-A0A7L1NN69-F1
#
_entry.id   AF-A0A7L1NN69-F1
#
_cell.length_a   1.000
_cell.length_b   1.000
_cell.length_c   1.000
_cell.angle_alpha   90.00
_cell.angle_beta   90.00
_cell.angle_gamma   90.00
#
_symmetry.space_group_name_H-M   'P 1'
#
loop_
_entity.id
_entity.type
_entity.pdbx_description
1 polymer ?
#
loop_
_entity_poly.entity_id
_entity_poly.type
_entity_poly.pdbx_seq_one_letter_code
_entity_poly.pdbx_strand_id
1 'polypeptide(L)'
;MSSKMPNIKLKIDPRDLQIRTFTVEKLLEPLIIQVTTLVNCPQNPSSKRKGRSKRARVLLASVEEATLNLLDKGEKIAKEATVFKEELHAALADVQKESEALKVSAEAFTSDPCYLPKRQAVVQAARSLLTTVTRLLILADMVDVTYLLEHLTVFQRTFESLRNVSSKSDLQKTYQKFQKDLENLDYLAYKRQQ
;
A
#
# COMPACT_ATOMS: atom_id res chain seq x y z
N MET A 1 -32.72 8.17 -9.39
CA MET A 1 -32.83 7.80 -7.96
C MET A 1 -31.47 7.34 -7.49
N SER A 2 -30.89 7.99 -6.49
CA SER A 2 -29.54 7.67 -5.98
C SER A 2 -29.56 6.30 -5.30
N SER A 3 -29.03 5.27 -5.97
CA SER A 3 -28.91 3.93 -5.42
C SER A 3 -27.79 3.93 -4.38
N LYS A 4 -28.16 4.04 -3.11
CA LYS A 4 -27.25 3.80 -1.98
C LYS A 4 -26.65 2.40 -2.16
N MET A 5 -25.36 2.37 -2.49
CA MET A 5 -24.57 1.15 -2.66
C MET A 5 -24.58 0.35 -1.35
N PRO A 6 -24.64 -0.99 -1.40
CA PRO A 6 -24.55 -1.82 -0.21
C PRO A 6 -23.18 -1.59 0.43
N ASN A 7 -23.20 -1.14 1.69
CA ASN A 7 -21.98 -0.90 2.44
C ASN A 7 -21.43 -2.27 2.88
N ILE A 8 -20.52 -2.85 2.08
CA ILE A 8 -19.88 -4.13 2.39
C ILE A 8 -19.01 -3.91 3.63
N LYS A 9 -19.55 -4.26 4.80
CA LYS A 9 -18.80 -4.25 6.06
C LYS A 9 -17.84 -5.44 6.08
N LEU A 10 -16.65 -5.25 5.52
CA LEU A 10 -15.53 -6.15 5.78
C LEU A 10 -15.21 -6.09 7.29
N LYS A 11 -15.39 -7.21 8.00
CA LYS A 11 -14.89 -7.37 9.38
C LYS A 11 -13.37 -7.54 9.32
N ILE A 12 -12.66 -6.45 9.09
CA ILE A 12 -11.19 -6.43 9.09
C ILE A 12 -10.75 -5.44 10.15
N ASP A 13 -9.87 -5.87 11.04
CA ASP A 13 -9.22 -4.97 12.01
C ASP A 13 -8.06 -4.27 11.30
N PRO A 14 -8.11 -2.93 11.11
CA PRO A 14 -7.03 -2.18 10.47
C PRO A 14 -5.71 -2.19 11.26
N ARG A 15 -5.68 -2.79 12.47
CA ARG A 15 -4.48 -2.97 13.30
C ARG A 15 -3.83 -4.36 13.17
N ASP A 16 -4.52 -5.34 12.58
CA ASP A 16 -4.03 -6.72 12.40
C ASP A 16 -4.00 -7.11 10.92
N LEU A 17 -3.24 -6.34 10.14
CA LEU A 17 -3.14 -6.47 8.69
C LEU A 17 -1.96 -7.36 8.30
N GLN A 18 -2.24 -8.48 7.63
CA GLN A 18 -1.25 -9.42 7.11
C GLN A 18 -1.12 -9.30 5.58
N ILE A 19 0.11 -9.45 5.06
CA ILE A 19 0.36 -9.45 3.61
C ILE A 19 -0.26 -10.71 3.01
N ARG A 20 -1.10 -10.55 1.99
CA ARG A 20 -1.76 -11.65 1.28
C ARG A 20 -1.69 -11.52 -0.25
N THR A 21 -0.98 -10.52 -0.76
CA THR A 21 -0.98 -10.18 -2.19
C THR A 21 0.44 -10.06 -2.74
N PHE A 22 0.68 -10.70 -3.89
CA PHE A 22 1.97 -10.73 -4.56
C PHE A 22 2.51 -9.33 -4.91
N THR A 23 1.63 -8.39 -5.28
CA THR A 23 2.01 -7.00 -5.55
C THR A 23 2.60 -6.31 -4.32
N VAL A 24 2.01 -6.54 -3.13
CA VAL A 24 2.51 -5.96 -1.88
C VAL A 24 3.87 -6.58 -1.53
N GLU A 25 4.04 -7.89 -1.71
CA GLU A 25 5.33 -8.56 -1.53
C GLU A 25 6.41 -7.99 -2.48
N LYS A 26 6.08 -7.82 -3.77
CA LYS A 26 6.98 -7.28 -4.78
C LYS A 26 7.39 -5.82 -4.52
N LEU A 27 6.47 -5.01 -4.00
CA LEU A 27 6.77 -3.61 -3.65
C LEU A 27 7.61 -3.51 -2.38
N LEU A 28 7.46 -4.45 -1.45
CA LEU A 28 8.23 -4.49 -0.20
C LEU A 28 9.64 -5.06 -0.38
N GLU A 29 9.84 -6.01 -1.31
CA GLU A 29 11.13 -6.64 -1.59
C GLU A 29 12.30 -5.64 -1.76
N PRO A 30 12.22 -4.62 -2.65
CA PRO A 30 13.30 -3.64 -2.80
C PRO A 30 13.51 -2.76 -1.56
N LEU A 31 12.44 -2.40 -0.85
CA LEU A 31 12.51 -1.59 0.37
C LEU A 31 13.18 -2.36 1.51
N ILE A 32 12.85 -3.65 1.67
CA ILE A 32 13.48 -4.55 2.65
C ILE A 32 14.96 -4.72 2.32
N ILE A 33 15.33 -4.92 1.04
CA ILE A 33 16.73 -5.05 0.62
C ILE A 33 17.52 -3.77 0.93
N GLN A 34 16.98 -2.58 0.64
CA GLN A 34 17.65 -1.31 0.92
C GLN A 34 17.87 -1.10 2.42
N VAL A 35 16.87 -1.37 3.25
CA VAL A 35 16.95 -1.26 4.71
C VAL A 35 17.90 -2.31 5.30
N THR A 36 17.82 -3.58 4.88
CA THR A 36 18.74 -4.62 5.35
C THR A 36 20.18 -4.40 4.90
N THR A 37 20.41 -3.79 3.74
CA THR A 37 21.75 -3.40 3.28
C THR A 37 22.35 -2.28 4.14
N LEU A 38 21.54 -1.32 4.59
CA LEU A 38 21.96 -0.35 5.62
C LEU A 38 22.30 -1.04 6.96
N VAL A 39 21.60 -2.14 7.29
CA VAL A 39 21.78 -2.91 8.52
C VAL A 39 23.04 -3.80 8.49
N ASN A 40 23.49 -4.30 7.34
CA ASN A 40 24.51 -5.36 7.23
C ASN A 40 25.98 -4.90 7.14
N CYS A 41 26.36 -3.76 7.72
CA CYS A 41 27.77 -3.36 7.80
C CYS A 41 28.55 -4.16 8.90
N PRO A 42 29.85 -4.46 8.71
CA PRO A 42 30.61 -5.30 9.64
C PRO A 42 30.62 -4.75 11.08
N GLN A 43 30.47 -5.67 12.05
CA GLN A 43 30.34 -5.40 13.49
C GLN A 43 31.60 -4.85 14.18
N ASN A 44 32.74 -4.81 13.48
CA ASN A 44 34.01 -4.31 14.01
C ASN A 44 34.35 -2.93 13.42
N PRO A 45 33.85 -1.83 14.01
CA PRO A 45 34.26 -0.49 13.61
C PRO A 45 35.74 -0.28 13.95
N SER A 46 36.50 0.20 12.98
CA SER A 46 37.87 0.68 13.21
C SER A 46 37.83 1.89 14.16
N SER A 47 38.75 1.94 15.13
CA SER A 47 38.91 3.07 16.07
C SER A 47 39.41 4.37 15.40
N LYS A 48 39.73 4.33 14.10
CA LYS A 48 40.14 5.52 13.34
C LYS A 48 38.91 6.34 13.01
N ARG A 49 38.97 7.67 13.23
CA ARG A 49 37.98 8.62 12.71
C ARG A 49 37.93 8.49 11.18
N LYS A 50 36.95 7.72 10.68
CA LYS A 50 36.64 7.67 9.26
C LYS A 50 35.75 8.86 8.94
N GLY A 51 36.05 9.55 7.83
CA GLY A 51 35.22 10.65 7.33
C GLY A 51 33.81 10.19 6.93
N ARG A 52 32.98 11.14 6.53
CA ARG A 52 31.58 10.91 6.14
C ARG A 52 31.47 9.85 5.03
N SER A 53 30.55 8.90 5.20
CA SER A 53 30.30 7.85 4.19
C SER A 53 29.48 8.40 3.03
N LYS A 54 30.11 8.53 1.84
CA LYS A 54 29.41 8.93 0.59
C LYS A 54 28.31 7.92 0.22
N ARG A 55 28.57 6.62 0.39
CA ARG A 55 27.63 5.54 0.06
C ARG A 55 26.36 5.59 0.91
N ALA A 56 26.49 5.85 2.22
CA ALA A 56 25.33 5.95 3.12
C ALA A 56 24.43 7.14 2.76
N ARG A 57 25.01 8.27 2.33
CA ARG A 57 24.24 9.44 1.86
C ARG A 57 23.46 9.15 0.58
N VAL A 58 24.10 8.52 -0.40
CA VAL A 58 23.43 8.16 -1.66
C VAL A 58 22.26 7.20 -1.42
N LEU A 59 22.45 6.21 -0.54
CA LEU A 59 21.37 5.29 -0.17
C LEU A 59 20.21 6.00 0.53
N LEU A 60 20.51 6.92 1.46
CA LEU A 60 19.48 7.69 2.15
C LEU A 60 18.65 8.54 1.17
N ALA A 61 19.32 9.27 0.27
CA ALA A 61 18.65 10.09 -0.73
C ALA A 61 17.71 9.26 -1.63
N SER A 62 18.14 8.05 -2.01
CA SER A 62 17.30 7.14 -2.79
C SER A 62 16.07 6.64 -2.02
N VAL A 63 16.21 6.36 -0.72
CA VAL A 63 15.08 5.97 0.14
C VAL A 63 14.12 7.13 0.34
N GLU A 64 14.61 8.35 0.54
CA GLU A 64 13.80 9.57 0.65
C GLU A 64 13.00 9.81 -0.63
N GLU A 65 13.65 9.75 -1.79
CA GLU A 65 13.00 9.89 -3.09
C GLU A 65 11.92 8.83 -3.31
N ALA A 66 12.21 7.56 -3.01
CA ALA A 66 11.25 6.48 -3.12
C ALA A 66 10.04 6.69 -2.19
N THR A 67 10.28 7.15 -0.95
CA THR A 67 9.23 7.40 0.03
C THR A 67 8.35 8.59 -0.37
N LEU A 68 8.94 9.66 -0.88
CA LEU A 68 8.20 10.82 -1.39
C LEU A 68 7.32 10.46 -2.60
N ASN A 69 7.86 9.68 -3.54
CA ASN A 69 7.11 9.19 -4.68
C ASN A 69 5.93 8.29 -4.26
N LEU A 70 6.12 7.48 -3.22
CA LEU A 70 5.07 6.65 -2.63
C LEU A 70 3.99 7.51 -1.96
N LEU A 71 4.37 8.54 -1.21
CA LEU A 71 3.43 9.48 -0.57
C LEU A 71 2.61 10.26 -1.61
N ASP A 72 3.24 10.79 -2.67
CA ASP A 72 2.53 11.52 -3.73
C ASP A 72 1.49 10.64 -4.45
N LYS A 73 1.88 9.41 -4.81
CA LYS A 73 0.96 8.44 -5.41
C LYS A 73 -0.14 8.02 -4.43
N GLY A 74 0.22 7.77 -3.18
CA GLY A 74 -0.72 7.37 -2.14
C GLY A 74 -1.77 8.45 -1.85
N GLU A 75 -1.37 9.73 -1.83
CA GLU A 75 -2.29 10.85 -1.62
C GLU A 75 -3.29 11.01 -2.78
N LYS A 76 -2.86 10.76 -4.02
CA LYS A 76 -3.76 10.72 -5.18
C LYS A 76 -4.79 9.60 -5.05
N ILE A 77 -4.35 8.40 -4.67
CA ILE A 77 -5.23 7.25 -4.45
C ILE A 77 -6.20 7.52 -3.29
N ALA A 78 -5.73 8.08 -2.18
CA ALA A 78 -6.58 8.39 -1.02
C ALA A 78 -7.66 9.43 -1.33
N LYS A 79 -7.40 10.37 -2.25
CA LYS A 79 -8.39 11.35 -2.71
C LYS A 79 -9.52 10.70 -3.50
N GLU A 80 -9.20 9.69 -4.31
CA GLU A 80 -10.14 8.97 -5.18
C GLU A 80 -10.87 7.83 -4.43
N ALA A 81 -10.33 7.38 -3.29
CA ALA A 81 -10.90 6.30 -2.50
C ALA A 81 -12.30 6.66 -1.94
N THR A 82 -13.25 5.77 -2.18
CA THR A 82 -14.63 5.85 -1.66
C THR A 82 -14.80 5.10 -0.33
N VAL A 83 -13.89 4.18 -0.01
CA VAL A 83 -13.86 3.35 1.21
C VAL A 83 -12.47 3.45 1.84
N PHE A 84 -12.38 3.30 3.16
CA PHE A 84 -11.13 3.37 3.94
C PHE A 84 -10.35 4.69 3.80
N LYS A 85 -11.03 5.80 3.45
CA LYS A 85 -10.39 7.09 3.18
C LYS A 85 -9.66 7.64 4.40
N GLU A 86 -10.28 7.59 5.58
CA GLU A 86 -9.68 8.08 6.82
C GLU A 86 -8.46 7.22 7.21
N GLU A 87 -8.57 5.91 7.05
CA GLU A 87 -7.51 4.95 7.33
C GLU A 87 -6.33 5.10 6.38
N LEU A 88 -6.58 5.36 5.08
CA LEU A 88 -5.53 5.65 4.10
C LEU A 88 -4.80 6.95 4.44
N HIS A 89 -5.53 8.03 4.74
CA HIS A 89 -4.90 9.29 5.15
C HIS A 89 -4.10 9.15 6.45
N ALA A 90 -4.61 8.39 7.43
CA ALA A 90 -3.87 8.10 8.66
C ALA A 90 -2.59 7.31 8.38
N ALA A 91 -2.65 6.28 7.52
CA ALA A 91 -1.48 5.50 7.14
C ALA A 91 -0.44 6.33 6.35
N LEU A 92 -0.88 7.26 5.50
CA LEU A 92 0.01 8.20 4.81
C LEU A 92 0.70 9.16 5.79
N ALA A 93 -0.03 9.68 6.77
CA ALA A 93 0.53 10.52 7.82
C ALA A 93 1.56 9.76 8.68
N ASP A 94 1.28 8.50 9.01
CA ASP A 94 2.23 7.62 9.72
C ASP A 94 3.51 7.40 8.89
N VAL A 95 3.39 7.12 7.59
CA VAL A 95 4.55 6.99 6.68
C VAL A 95 5.37 8.28 6.61
N GLN A 96 4.71 9.45 6.52
CA GLN A 96 5.39 10.73 6.50
C GLN A 96 6.17 10.98 7.80
N LYS A 97 5.57 10.67 8.95
CA LYS A 97 6.20 10.82 10.26
C LYS A 97 7.43 9.91 10.40
N GLU A 98 7.31 8.63 10.06
CA GLU A 98 8.43 7.69 10.16
C GLU A 98 9.52 7.98 9.12
N SER A 99 9.16 8.56 7.97
CA SER A 99 10.12 9.03 6.97
C SER A 99 11.00 10.15 7.51
N GLU A 100 10.42 11.15 8.17
CA GLU A 100 11.18 12.24 8.79
C GLU A 100 12.07 11.71 9.95
N ALA A 101 11.56 10.78 10.75
CA ALA A 101 12.34 10.14 11.81
C ALA A 101 13.56 9.37 11.26
N LEU A 102 13.40 8.67 10.13
CA LEU A 102 14.49 8.00 9.43
C LEU A 102 15.53 9.00 8.92
N LYS A 103 15.09 10.10 8.31
CA LYS A 103 15.97 11.16 7.81
C LYS A 103 16.84 11.73 8.93
N VAL A 104 16.24 12.16 10.04
CA VAL A 104 16.99 12.70 11.20
C VAL A 104 18.00 11.67 11.74
N SER A 105 17.57 10.41 11.89
CA SER A 105 18.45 9.35 12.38
C SER A 105 19.60 9.08 11.41
N ALA A 106 19.33 9.11 10.10
CA ALA A 106 20.30 8.82 9.06
C ALA A 106 21.30 9.96 8.86
N GLU A 107 20.88 11.22 8.98
CA GLU A 107 21.79 12.37 9.05
C GLU A 107 22.76 12.24 10.23
N ALA A 108 22.23 11.91 11.42
CA ALA A 108 23.05 11.66 12.60
C ALA A 108 24.05 10.50 12.37
N PHE A 109 23.62 9.40 11.76
CA PHE A 109 24.50 8.27 11.42
C PHE A 109 25.55 8.63 10.37
N THR A 110 25.21 9.35 9.30
CA THR A 110 26.19 9.70 8.26
C THR A 110 27.28 10.64 8.77
N SER A 111 27.00 11.39 9.84
CA SER A 111 27.99 12.21 10.54
C SER A 111 29.01 11.41 11.35
N ASP A 112 28.62 10.22 11.81
CA ASP A 112 29.42 9.35 12.70
C ASP A 112 29.06 7.85 12.51
N PRO A 113 29.45 7.24 11.38
CA PRO A 113 28.95 5.92 10.99
C PRO A 113 29.45 4.75 11.85
N CYS A 114 30.47 4.99 12.68
CA CYS A 114 31.07 3.97 13.55
C CYS A 114 30.48 3.98 14.97
N TYR A 115 29.62 4.95 15.30
CA TYR A 115 28.96 5.01 16.59
C TYR A 115 27.72 4.09 16.60
N LEU A 116 27.84 2.98 17.34
CA LEU A 116 26.84 1.91 17.37
C LEU A 116 25.43 2.38 17.73
N PRO A 117 25.20 3.29 18.71
CA PRO A 117 23.85 3.76 19.02
C PRO A 117 23.18 4.52 17.87
N LYS A 118 23.92 5.36 17.12
CA LYS A 118 23.37 6.06 15.93
C LYS A 118 23.00 5.07 14.83
N ARG A 119 23.79 4.00 14.66
CA ARG A 119 23.46 2.91 13.73
C ARG A 119 22.18 2.19 14.15
N GLN A 120 22.05 1.82 15.41
CA GLN A 120 20.83 1.17 15.93
C GLN A 120 19.60 2.05 15.75
N ALA A 121 19.71 3.37 15.97
CA ALA A 121 18.62 4.32 15.75
C ALA A 121 18.14 4.34 14.29
N VAL A 122 19.07 4.38 13.31
CA VAL A 122 18.71 4.29 11.88
C VAL A 122 18.02 2.99 11.54
N VAL A 123 18.54 1.86 12.04
CA VAL A 123 17.94 0.55 11.80
C VAL A 123 16.51 0.50 12.35
N GLN A 124 16.29 1.04 13.54
CA GLN A 124 14.96 1.07 14.14
C GLN A 124 14.00 1.97 13.35
N ALA A 125 14.43 3.18 12.97
CA ALA A 125 13.61 4.09 12.18
C ALA A 125 13.27 3.50 10.80
N ALA A 126 14.21 2.80 10.16
CA ALA A 126 13.99 2.16 8.88
C ALA A 126 12.99 0.99 8.99
N ARG A 127 13.02 0.21 10.07
CA ARG A 127 12.02 -0.84 10.35
C ARG A 127 10.63 -0.25 10.62
N SER A 128 10.55 0.85 11.36
CA SER A 128 9.28 1.56 11.59
C SER A 128 8.69 2.06 10.27
N LEU A 129 9.50 2.68 9.42
CA LEU A 129 9.07 3.13 8.09
C LEU A 129 8.53 1.97 7.25
N LEU A 130 9.26 0.85 7.17
CA LEU A 130 8.79 -0.35 6.47
C LEU A 130 7.45 -0.86 7.00
N THR A 131 7.26 -0.83 8.32
CA THR A 131 6.01 -1.25 8.97
C THR A 131 4.85 -0.35 8.53
N THR A 132 5.04 0.96 8.57
CA THR A 132 4.01 1.93 8.13
C THR A 132 3.71 1.83 6.64
N VAL A 133 4.73 1.63 5.80
CA VAL A 133 4.55 1.44 4.35
C VAL A 133 3.81 0.13 4.07
N THR A 134 4.15 -0.95 4.78
CA THR A 134 3.45 -2.23 4.65
C THR A 134 1.97 -2.08 4.99
N ARG A 135 1.66 -1.38 6.10
CA ARG A 135 0.27 -1.10 6.49
C ARG A 135 -0.48 -0.31 5.42
N LEU A 136 0.14 0.73 4.86
CA LEU A 136 -0.45 1.53 3.76
C LEU A 136 -0.76 0.65 2.54
N LEU A 137 0.17 -0.20 2.13
CA LEU A 137 0.00 -1.07 0.97
C LEU A 137 -1.12 -2.11 1.17
N ILE A 138 -1.25 -2.66 2.39
CA ILE A 138 -2.36 -3.58 2.69
C ILE A 138 -3.70 -2.85 2.68
N LEU A 139 -3.77 -1.61 3.19
CA LEU A 139 -4.99 -0.81 3.12
C LEU A 139 -5.38 -0.49 1.67
N ALA A 140 -4.41 -0.14 0.82
CA ALA A 140 -4.65 0.07 -0.60
C ALA A 140 -5.20 -1.21 -1.27
N ASP A 141 -4.61 -2.37 -0.94
CA ASP A 141 -5.09 -3.67 -1.42
C ASP A 141 -6.53 -3.96 -1.02
N MET A 142 -6.90 -3.64 0.23
CA MET A 142 -8.26 -3.81 0.72
C MET A 142 -9.27 -2.91 -0.01
N VAL A 143 -8.87 -1.71 -0.42
CA VAL A 143 -9.71 -0.83 -1.25
C VAL A 143 -10.01 -1.50 -2.60
N ASP A 144 -8.98 -2.05 -3.25
CA ASP A 144 -9.15 -2.77 -4.53
C ASP A 144 -10.06 -4.00 -4.39
N VAL A 145 -9.89 -4.78 -3.31
CA VAL A 145 -10.76 -5.94 -3.02
C VAL A 145 -12.19 -5.51 -2.78
N THR A 146 -12.41 -4.43 -2.01
CA THR A 146 -13.76 -3.90 -1.74
C THR A 146 -14.42 -3.46 -3.04
N TYR A 147 -13.69 -2.76 -3.90
CA TYR A 147 -14.16 -2.33 -5.20
C TYR A 147 -14.59 -3.53 -6.07
N LEU A 148 -13.80 -4.61 -6.12
CA LEU A 148 -14.16 -5.83 -6.83
C LEU A 148 -15.43 -6.49 -6.28
N LEU A 149 -15.56 -6.56 -4.95
CA LEU A 149 -16.75 -7.13 -4.29
C LEU A 149 -18.03 -6.30 -4.54
N GLU A 150 -17.91 -4.98 -4.65
CA GLU A 150 -19.02 -4.11 -5.04
C GLU A 150 -19.53 -4.45 -6.45
N HIS A 151 -18.63 -4.59 -7.42
CA HIS A 151 -18.98 -5.00 -8.80
C HIS A 151 -19.59 -6.39 -8.84
N LEU A 152 -19.06 -7.33 -8.06
CA LEU A 152 -19.64 -8.67 -7.92
C LEU A 152 -21.08 -8.62 -7.36
N THR A 153 -21.33 -7.74 -6.39
CA THR A 153 -22.68 -7.55 -5.82
C THR A 153 -23.64 -6.94 -6.83
N VAL A 154 -23.18 -5.98 -7.65
CA VAL A 154 -23.98 -5.39 -8.74
C VAL A 154 -24.34 -6.46 -9.77
N PHE A 155 -23.36 -7.26 -10.19
CA PHE A 155 -23.56 -8.37 -11.11
C PHE A 155 -24.57 -9.40 -10.58
N GLN A 156 -24.46 -9.81 -9.31
CA GLN A 156 -25.41 -10.72 -8.67
C GLN A 156 -26.85 -10.19 -8.73
N ARG A 157 -27.06 -8.90 -8.45
CA ARG A 157 -28.39 -8.28 -8.55
C ARG A 157 -28.92 -8.24 -9.98
N THR A 158 -28.06 -7.94 -10.96
CA THR A 158 -28.44 -7.96 -12.37
C THR A 158 -28.79 -9.38 -12.83
N PHE A 159 -28.06 -10.39 -12.35
CA PHE A 159 -28.37 -11.80 -12.59
C PHE A 159 -29.71 -12.24 -11.96
N GLU A 160 -29.96 -11.86 -10.70
CA GLU A 160 -31.25 -12.11 -10.05
C GLU A 160 -32.40 -11.41 -10.78
N SER A 161 -32.18 -10.18 -11.24
CA SER A 161 -33.17 -9.45 -12.04
C SER A 161 -33.48 -10.19 -13.34
N LEU A 162 -32.45 -10.70 -14.02
CA LEU A 162 -32.59 -11.48 -15.26
C LEU A 162 -33.41 -12.76 -15.04
N ARG A 163 -33.20 -13.46 -13.92
CA ARG A 163 -33.95 -14.67 -13.55
C ARG A 163 -35.45 -14.41 -13.34
N ASN A 164 -35.80 -13.22 -12.87
CA ASN A 164 -37.17 -12.87 -12.49
C ASN A 164 -37.94 -12.12 -13.60
N VAL A 165 -37.37 -11.98 -14.79
CA VAL A 165 -38.04 -11.29 -15.91
C VAL A 165 -39.23 -12.08 -16.42
N SER A 166 -40.36 -11.40 -16.63
CA SER A 166 -41.61 -11.96 -17.17
C SER A 166 -42.03 -11.42 -18.54
N SER A 167 -41.24 -10.52 -19.15
CA SER A 167 -41.54 -9.92 -20.47
C SER A 167 -40.36 -10.03 -21.44
N LYS A 168 -40.64 -10.22 -22.73
CA LYS A 168 -39.60 -10.33 -23.78
C LYS A 168 -38.80 -9.03 -23.93
N SER A 169 -39.45 -7.87 -23.82
CA SER A 169 -38.78 -6.57 -23.92
C SER A 169 -37.84 -6.32 -22.75
N ASP A 170 -38.23 -6.69 -21.53
CA ASP A 170 -37.38 -6.51 -20.35
C ASP A 170 -36.27 -7.55 -20.29
N LEU A 171 -36.48 -8.72 -20.89
CA LEU A 171 -35.46 -9.76 -21.01
C LEU A 171 -34.29 -9.23 -21.82
N GLN A 172 -34.56 -8.65 -22.99
CA GLN A 172 -33.52 -8.12 -23.87
C GLN A 172 -32.74 -6.98 -23.20
N LYS A 173 -33.43 -6.06 -22.51
CA LYS A 173 -32.79 -4.96 -21.77
C LYS A 173 -31.93 -5.46 -20.61
N THR A 174 -32.45 -6.39 -19.81
CA THR A 174 -31.75 -6.92 -18.64
C THR A 174 -30.56 -7.79 -19.06
N TYR A 175 -30.69 -8.53 -20.16
CA TYR A 175 -29.60 -9.32 -20.73
C TYR A 175 -28.44 -8.45 -21.24
N GLN A 176 -28.73 -7.33 -21.93
CA GLN A 176 -27.69 -6.37 -22.33
C GLN A 176 -26.94 -5.79 -21.12
N LYS A 177 -27.66 -5.47 -20.05
CA LYS A 177 -27.04 -5.00 -18.81
C LYS A 177 -26.18 -6.10 -18.17
N PHE A 178 -26.69 -7.34 -18.12
CA PHE A 178 -25.96 -8.48 -17.60
C PHE A 178 -24.63 -8.70 -18.33
N GLN A 179 -24.62 -8.64 -19.66
CA GLN A 179 -23.40 -8.78 -20.45
C GLN A 179 -22.36 -7.71 -20.09
N LYS A 180 -22.79 -6.45 -19.98
CA LYS A 180 -21.90 -5.34 -19.60
C LYS A 180 -21.36 -5.49 -18.17
N ASP A 181 -22.20 -5.88 -17.22
CA ASP A 181 -21.78 -6.11 -15.83
C ASP A 181 -20.80 -7.30 -15.75
N LEU A 182 -21.01 -8.35 -16.56
CA LEU A 182 -20.11 -9.52 -16.64
C LEU A 182 -18.75 -9.15 -17.22
N GLU A 183 -18.71 -8.44 -18.36
CA GLU A 183 -17.46 -8.00 -19.00
C GLU A 183 -16.62 -7.13 -18.06
N ASN A 184 -17.26 -6.22 -17.32
CA ASN A 184 -16.58 -5.39 -16.33
C ASN A 184 -16.02 -6.23 -15.17
N LEU A 185 -16.81 -7.18 -14.65
CA LEU A 185 -16.38 -8.03 -13.55
C LEU A 185 -15.22 -8.95 -13.96
N ASP A 186 -15.28 -9.53 -15.16
CA ASP A 186 -14.24 -10.38 -15.73
C ASP A 186 -12.92 -9.61 -15.89
N TYR A 187 -12.99 -8.39 -16.43
CA TYR A 187 -11.82 -7.51 -16.54
C TYR A 187 -11.19 -7.20 -15.17
N LEU A 188 -12.00 -6.84 -14.18
CA LEU A 188 -11.51 -6.51 -12.83
C LEU A 188 -10.94 -7.74 -12.12
N ALA A 189 -11.57 -8.90 -12.26
CA ALA A 189 -11.08 -10.16 -11.70
C ALA A 189 -9.75 -10.59 -12.35
N TYR A 190 -9.64 -10.49 -13.67
CA TYR A 190 -8.42 -10.76 -14.42
C TYR A 190 -7.27 -9.85 -13.97
N LYS A 191 -7.52 -8.54 -13.84
CA LYS A 191 -6.52 -7.57 -13.36
C LYS A 191 -6.05 -7.89 -11.93
N ARG A 192 -6.93 -8.41 -11.07
CA ARG A 192 -6.59 -8.82 -9.69
C ARG A 192 -5.79 -10.11 -9.62
N GLN A 193 -5.94 -11.00 -10.61
CA GLN A 193 -5.28 -12.31 -10.65
C GLN A 193 -3.81 -12.23 -11.10
N GLN A 194 -3.43 -11.19 -11.86
CA GLN A 194 -2.04 -10.94 -12.28
C GLN A 194 -1.18 -10.39 -11.14
#